data_AF-A0A9W7A3E5-F1
#
_entry.id   AF-A0A9W7A3E5-F1
#
_cell.length_a   1.000
_cell.length_b   1.000
_cell.length_c   1.000
_cell.angle_alpha   90.00
_cell.angle_beta   90.00
_cell.angle_gamma   90.00
#
_symmetry.space_group_name_H-M   'P 1'
#
loop_
_entity.id
_entity.type
_entity.pdbx_description
1 polymer ?
#
loop_
_entity_poly.entity_id
_entity_poly.type
_entity_poly.pdbx_seq_one_letter_code
_entity_poly.pdbx_strand_id
1 'polypeptide(L)'
;MTFGKGVEVVFKAIPSSIVQIYALLRADERGMDAMASILVSAMAVAFTSPMISYDWDTSPYQRSMVPFAYLYVPDKNLSGALCVLSKMTTFYNFNTASECNRKIVMCRREDQGNLKAGDLLDHPDIYAGWGDELLKPWTLKNWVRWEEEKPVWFTDHWIDCVSNEYMPYDWRVKYKKTKGRVDDDKSRRRRGSVRVRESLGGNEEL
;
A
#
# COMPACT_ATOMS: atom_id res chain seq x y z
N MET A 1 -2.23 -21.25 13.00
CA MET A 1 -3.71 -21.22 12.99
C MET A 1 -4.27 -20.54 11.72
N THR A 2 -3.63 -19.46 11.25
CA THR A 2 -4.00 -18.69 10.04
C THR A 2 -4.02 -19.46 8.72
N PHE A 3 -3.02 -20.29 8.44
CA PHE A 3 -2.93 -21.02 7.16
C PHE A 3 -4.13 -21.96 6.92
N GLY A 4 -4.49 -22.78 7.92
CA GLY A 4 -5.65 -23.68 7.83
C GLY A 4 -6.98 -22.93 7.67
N LYS A 5 -7.10 -21.75 8.30
CA LYS A 5 -8.27 -20.88 8.15
C LYS A 5 -8.38 -20.27 6.76
N GLY A 6 -7.25 -19.87 6.17
CA GLY A 6 -7.20 -19.41 4.77
C GLY A 6 -7.66 -20.49 3.79
N VAL A 7 -7.18 -21.72 3.96
CA VAL A 7 -7.61 -22.87 3.15
C VAL A 7 -9.11 -23.15 3.33
N GLU A 8 -9.62 -23.10 4.55
CA GLU A 8 -11.05 -23.26 4.83
C GLU A 8 -11.91 -22.19 4.13
N VAL A 9 -11.47 -20.93 4.13
CA VAL A 9 -12.18 -19.85 3.44
C VAL A 9 -12.20 -20.07 1.93
N VAL A 10 -11.04 -20.35 1.32
CA VAL A 10 -10.89 -20.46 -0.15
C VAL A 10 -11.57 -21.69 -0.71
N PHE A 11 -11.42 -22.85 -0.06
CA PHE A 11 -11.87 -24.12 -0.63
C PHE A 11 -13.25 -24.57 -0.14
N LYS A 12 -13.76 -24.00 0.96
CA LYS A 12 -15.05 -24.40 1.52
C LYS A 12 -16.05 -23.24 1.55
N ALA A 13 -15.68 -22.12 2.17
CA ALA A 13 -16.62 -21.02 2.38
C ALA A 13 -16.99 -20.30 1.07
N ILE A 14 -16.02 -19.98 0.22
CA ILE A 14 -16.25 -19.31 -1.08
C ILE A 14 -17.07 -20.21 -2.04
N PRO A 15 -16.72 -21.49 -2.27
CA PRO A 15 -17.53 -22.36 -3.13
C PRO A 15 -18.94 -22.59 -2.59
N SER A 16 -19.09 -22.76 -1.27
CA SER A 16 -20.41 -22.93 -0.63
C SER A 16 -21.30 -21.71 -0.84
N SER A 17 -20.75 -20.50 -0.67
CA SER A 17 -21.51 -19.26 -0.86
C SER A 17 -21.92 -19.06 -2.31
N ILE A 18 -21.09 -19.42 -3.30
CA ILE A 18 -21.46 -19.42 -4.72
C ILE A 18 -22.66 -20.33 -4.98
N VAL A 19 -22.65 -21.56 -4.45
CA VAL A 19 -23.75 -22.52 -4.61
C VAL A 19 -25.03 -22.03 -3.94
N GLN A 20 -24.93 -21.43 -2.75
CA GLN A 20 -26.08 -20.86 -2.03
C GLN A 20 -26.72 -19.69 -2.79
N ILE A 21 -25.89 -18.80 -3.35
CA ILE A 21 -26.36 -17.69 -4.20
C ILE A 21 -27.02 -18.24 -5.46
N TYR A 22 -26.42 -19.27 -6.08
CA TYR A 22 -26.97 -19.91 -7.26
C TYR A 22 -28.34 -20.55 -6.99
N ALA A 23 -28.49 -21.26 -5.87
CA ALA A 23 -29.76 -21.84 -5.44
C ALA A 23 -30.83 -20.76 -5.19
N LEU A 24 -30.44 -19.63 -4.57
CA LEU A 24 -31.34 -18.50 -4.33
C LEU A 24 -31.83 -17.86 -5.65
N LEU A 25 -30.95 -17.76 -6.67
CA LEU A 25 -31.32 -17.21 -7.97
C LEU A 25 -32.29 -18.11 -8.76
N ARG A 26 -32.28 -19.42 -8.48
CA ARG A 26 -33.11 -20.42 -9.16
C ARG A 26 -34.42 -20.76 -8.46
N ALA A 27 -34.57 -20.35 -7.21
CA ALA A 27 -35.78 -20.58 -6.43
C ALA A 27 -36.89 -19.63 -6.88
N ASP A 28 -38.09 -20.18 -7.09
CA ASP A 28 -39.30 -19.43 -7.49
C ASP A 28 -39.80 -18.54 -6.33
N GLU A 29 -39.60 -19.00 -5.09
CA GLU A 29 -39.86 -18.25 -3.86
C GLU A 29 -38.57 -17.96 -3.10
N ARG A 30 -38.35 -16.69 -2.73
CA ARG A 30 -37.16 -16.25 -1.99
C ARG A 30 -37.51 -16.04 -0.52
N GLY A 31 -37.14 -17.01 0.31
CA GLY A 31 -37.28 -16.87 1.77
C GLY A 31 -36.32 -15.80 2.31
N MET A 32 -36.85 -14.83 3.09
CA MET A 32 -36.02 -13.83 3.80
C MET A 32 -34.95 -14.49 4.67
N ASP A 33 -35.25 -15.65 5.26
CA ASP A 33 -34.33 -16.42 6.11
C ASP A 33 -33.10 -16.93 5.33
N ALA A 34 -33.31 -17.38 4.09
CA ALA A 34 -32.23 -17.85 3.23
C ALA A 34 -31.30 -16.69 2.83
N MET A 35 -31.89 -15.53 2.51
CA MET A 35 -31.12 -14.31 2.22
C MET A 35 -30.31 -13.84 3.43
N ALA A 36 -30.92 -13.86 4.62
CA ALA A 36 -30.25 -13.50 5.86
C ALA A 36 -29.07 -14.45 6.17
N SER A 37 -29.25 -15.75 5.97
CA SER A 37 -28.20 -16.75 6.19
C SER A 37 -27.01 -16.58 5.23
N ILE A 38 -27.29 -16.30 3.95
CA ILE A 38 -26.25 -16.00 2.94
C ILE A 38 -25.50 -14.72 3.32
N LEU A 39 -26.22 -13.67 3.72
CA LEU A 39 -25.62 -12.39 4.12
C LEU A 39 -24.71 -12.56 5.34
N VAL A 40 -25.18 -13.24 6.39
CA VAL A 40 -24.38 -13.50 7.62
C VAL A 40 -23.15 -14.33 7.29
N SER A 41 -23.27 -15.33 6.43
CA SER A 41 -22.14 -16.15 5.98
C SER A 41 -21.12 -15.32 5.19
N ALA A 42 -21.57 -14.44 4.30
CA ALA A 42 -20.71 -13.53 3.55
C ALA A 42 -19.98 -12.54 4.48
N MET A 43 -20.67 -11.98 5.47
CA MET A 43 -20.07 -11.11 6.49
C MET A 43 -19.02 -11.85 7.33
N ALA A 44 -19.28 -13.11 7.70
CA ALA A 44 -18.31 -13.93 8.43
C ALA A 44 -17.03 -14.15 7.62
N VAL A 45 -17.14 -14.46 6.32
CA VAL A 45 -15.98 -14.57 5.42
C VAL A 45 -15.23 -13.25 5.33
N ALA A 46 -15.94 -12.13 5.12
CA ALA A 46 -15.34 -10.79 5.08
C ALA A 46 -14.63 -10.40 6.38
N PHE A 47 -15.12 -10.85 7.54
CA PHE A 47 -14.50 -10.62 8.84
C PHE A 47 -13.22 -11.45 9.06
N THR A 48 -13.15 -12.67 8.52
CA THR A 48 -11.97 -13.55 8.71
C THR A 48 -10.71 -13.05 8.01
N SER A 49 -10.83 -12.41 6.85
CA SER A 49 -9.69 -11.90 6.07
C SER A 49 -8.83 -10.86 6.83
N PRO A 50 -9.39 -9.73 7.32
CA PRO A 50 -8.63 -8.76 8.10
C PRO A 50 -8.13 -9.34 9.44
N MET A 51 -8.84 -10.31 10.02
CA MET A 51 -8.36 -11.03 11.22
C MET A 51 -7.10 -11.85 10.94
N ILE A 52 -7.03 -12.56 9.81
CA ILE A 52 -5.82 -13.28 9.39
C ILE A 52 -4.68 -12.31 9.12
N SER A 53 -4.95 -11.19 8.44
CA SER A 53 -3.97 -10.13 8.19
C SER A 53 -3.45 -9.53 9.49
N TYR A 54 -4.32 -9.31 10.47
CA TYR A 54 -3.97 -8.78 11.78
C TYR A 54 -3.13 -9.73 12.61
N ASP A 55 -3.46 -11.02 12.62
CA ASP A 55 -2.72 -12.05 13.35
C ASP A 55 -1.28 -12.19 12.82
N TRP A 56 -1.11 -12.14 11.50
CA TRP A 56 0.21 -12.06 10.89
C TRP A 56 0.96 -10.77 11.25
N ASP A 57 0.31 -9.61 11.10
CA ASP A 57 0.94 -8.31 11.39
C ASP A 57 1.31 -8.11 12.87
N THR A 58 0.62 -8.77 13.80
CA THR A 58 0.86 -8.63 15.25
C THR A 58 1.79 -9.71 15.82
N SER A 59 2.15 -10.73 15.03
CA SER A 59 2.92 -11.85 15.58
C SER A 59 4.38 -11.45 15.91
N PRO A 60 4.86 -11.72 17.14
CA PRO A 60 6.20 -11.30 17.56
C PRO A 60 7.32 -12.02 16.79
N TYR A 61 7.07 -13.25 16.34
CA TYR A 61 8.01 -14.03 15.52
C TYR A 61 8.19 -13.45 14.12
N GLN A 62 7.13 -12.98 13.45
CA GLN A 62 7.25 -12.44 12.10
C GLN A 62 7.80 -11.00 12.12
N ARG A 63 7.47 -10.22 13.15
CA ARG A 63 8.04 -8.89 13.39
C ARG A 63 9.55 -8.92 13.63
N SER A 64 10.09 -9.99 14.21
CA SER A 64 11.53 -10.11 14.40
C SER A 64 12.28 -10.51 13.12
N MET A 65 11.63 -11.26 12.22
CA MET A 65 12.24 -11.71 10.96
C MET A 65 12.24 -10.65 9.87
N VAL A 66 11.13 -9.91 9.72
CA VAL A 66 10.95 -8.88 8.69
C VAL A 66 10.22 -7.67 9.28
N PRO A 67 10.91 -6.86 10.10
CA PRO A 67 10.29 -5.74 10.81
C PRO A 67 9.70 -4.67 9.88
N PHE A 68 10.19 -4.55 8.64
CA PHE A 68 9.64 -3.59 7.67
C PHE A 68 8.29 -4.02 7.08
N ALA A 69 8.03 -5.33 6.96
CA ALA A 69 6.85 -5.85 6.28
C ALA A 69 5.61 -5.97 7.19
N TYR A 70 5.79 -6.03 8.51
CA TYR A 70 4.74 -6.37 9.48
C TYR A 70 4.60 -5.33 10.61
N LEU A 71 4.61 -4.05 10.25
CA LEU A 71 4.55 -2.92 11.18
C LEU A 71 3.33 -2.02 10.97
N TYR A 72 2.26 -2.55 10.35
CA TYR A 72 1.08 -1.76 10.03
C TYR A 72 0.28 -1.37 11.28
N VAL A 73 0.33 -2.23 12.31
CA VAL A 73 -0.34 -2.04 13.60
C VAL A 73 0.66 -1.61 14.68
N PRO A 74 0.55 -0.39 15.24
CA PRO A 74 1.34 0.01 16.39
C PRO A 74 0.99 -0.85 17.61
N ASP A 75 2.00 -1.17 18.43
CA ASP A 75 1.94 -2.09 19.59
C ASP A 75 1.10 -1.58 20.78
N LYS A 76 0.21 -0.61 20.56
CA LYS A 76 -0.71 -0.08 21.57
C LYS A 76 -2.07 -0.76 21.42
N ASN A 77 -2.66 -1.13 22.55
CA ASN A 77 -3.89 -1.94 22.67
C ASN A 77 -5.09 -1.37 21.87
N LEU A 78 -5.15 -0.04 21.72
CA LEU A 78 -6.23 0.66 21.01
C LEU A 78 -5.97 0.77 19.49
N SER A 79 -4.71 0.87 19.06
CA SER A 79 -4.35 1.05 17.65
C SER A 79 -4.51 -0.23 16.83
N GLY A 80 -4.34 -1.39 17.45
CA GLY A 80 -4.61 -2.68 16.81
C GLY A 80 -6.08 -2.87 16.46
N ALA A 81 -6.97 -2.65 17.42
CA ALA A 81 -8.41 -2.73 17.19
C ALA A 81 -8.90 -1.70 16.14
N LEU A 82 -8.41 -0.45 16.20
CA LEU A 82 -8.73 0.58 15.20
C LEU A 82 -8.22 0.22 13.80
N CYS A 83 -7.06 -0.44 13.68
CA CYS A 83 -6.54 -0.89 12.39
C CYS A 83 -7.40 -2.02 11.79
N VAL A 84 -7.82 -3.00 12.61
CA VAL A 84 -8.76 -4.05 12.17
C VAL A 84 -10.08 -3.44 11.72
N LEU A 85 -10.65 -2.52 12.50
CA LEU A 85 -11.87 -1.81 12.16
C LEU A 85 -11.70 -0.96 10.88
N SER A 86 -10.56 -0.29 10.70
CA SER A 86 -10.26 0.47 9.47
C SER A 86 -10.09 -0.43 8.24
N LYS A 87 -9.55 -1.65 8.39
CA LYS A 87 -9.46 -2.62 7.29
C LYS A 87 -10.84 -3.20 6.97
N MET A 88 -11.70 -3.45 7.98
CA MET A 88 -13.09 -3.87 7.79
C MET A 88 -13.89 -2.83 7.00
N THR A 89 -13.71 -1.54 7.31
CA THR A 89 -14.41 -0.47 6.59
C THR A 89 -13.96 -0.36 5.14
N THR A 90 -12.80 -0.91 4.75
CA THR A 90 -12.38 -0.93 3.33
C THR A 90 -13.27 -1.85 2.47
N PHE A 91 -13.85 -2.92 3.05
CA PHE A 91 -14.76 -3.82 2.33
C PHE A 91 -16.20 -3.28 2.21
N TYR A 92 -16.63 -2.44 3.15
CA TYR A 92 -17.99 -1.87 3.15
C TYR A 92 -18.05 -0.43 2.62
N ASN A 93 -16.90 0.22 2.40
CA ASN A 93 -16.86 1.55 1.81
C ASN A 93 -16.56 1.48 0.31
N PHE A 94 -17.24 2.33 -0.45
CA PHE A 94 -16.94 2.60 -1.87
C PHE A 94 -15.69 3.47 -2.08
N ASN A 95 -14.85 3.63 -1.06
CA ASN A 95 -13.66 4.47 -1.17
C ASN A 95 -12.64 3.80 -2.10
N THR A 96 -12.01 4.58 -2.97
CA THR A 96 -10.93 4.07 -3.82
C THR A 96 -9.70 3.73 -2.97
N ALA A 97 -8.86 2.79 -3.42
CA ALA A 97 -7.62 2.44 -2.72
C ALA A 97 -6.76 3.67 -2.36
N SER A 98 -6.70 4.67 -3.25
CA SER A 98 -6.03 5.96 -3.01
C SER A 98 -6.61 6.72 -1.82
N GLU A 99 -7.93 6.76 -1.66
CA GLU A 99 -8.61 7.43 -0.55
C GLU A 99 -8.42 6.70 0.79
N CYS A 100 -8.35 5.37 0.74
CA CYS A 100 -8.02 4.57 1.92
C CYS A 100 -6.59 4.85 2.39
N ASN A 101 -5.62 4.87 1.46
CA ASN A 101 -4.24 5.21 1.75
C ASN A 101 -4.10 6.64 2.30
N ARG A 102 -4.83 7.61 1.72
CA ARG A 102 -4.90 8.98 2.25
C ARG A 102 -5.32 9.00 3.73
N LYS A 103 -6.37 8.27 4.10
CA LYS A 103 -6.85 8.19 5.49
C LYS A 103 -5.82 7.55 6.42
N ILE A 104 -5.14 6.49 5.98
CA ILE A 104 -4.06 5.84 6.75
C ILE A 104 -2.93 6.84 7.05
N VAL A 105 -2.47 7.58 6.03
CA VAL A 105 -1.41 8.59 6.18
C VAL A 105 -1.83 9.72 7.12
N MET A 106 -3.09 10.17 7.04
CA MET A 106 -3.64 11.18 7.97
C MET A 106 -3.67 10.68 9.42
N CYS A 107 -4.00 9.41 9.64
CA CYS A 107 -4.04 8.82 10.98
C CYS A 107 -2.65 8.52 11.58
N ARG A 108 -1.58 8.51 10.78
CA ARG A 108 -0.21 8.34 11.30
C ARG A 108 0.23 9.59 12.08
N ARG A 109 0.66 9.37 13.33
CA ARG A 109 1.25 10.41 14.18
C ARG A 109 2.57 10.94 13.62
N GLU A 110 2.96 12.15 14.01
CA GLU A 110 4.21 12.79 13.55
C GLU A 110 5.49 12.06 13.98
N ASP A 111 5.46 11.32 15.10
CA ASP A 111 6.56 10.49 15.60
C ASP A 111 6.83 9.27 14.72
N GLN A 112 5.88 8.86 13.88
CA GLN A 112 6.00 7.73 12.96
C GLN A 112 6.56 8.12 11.59
N GLY A 113 7.59 8.96 11.58
CA GLY A 113 8.20 9.48 10.35
C GLY A 113 8.69 8.38 9.39
N ASN A 114 9.19 7.26 9.92
CA ASN A 114 9.63 6.10 9.12
C ASN A 114 8.51 5.55 8.22
N LEU A 115 7.29 5.45 8.76
CA LEU A 115 6.16 4.89 8.02
C LEU A 115 5.70 5.82 6.90
N LYS A 116 5.63 7.14 7.16
CA LYS A 116 5.31 8.15 6.12
C LYS A 116 6.41 8.25 5.07
N ALA A 117 7.66 8.03 5.47
CA ALA A 117 8.79 7.96 4.55
C ALA A 117 8.71 6.73 3.64
N GLY A 118 8.24 5.59 4.15
CA GLY A 118 7.95 4.40 3.36
C GLY A 118 6.87 4.62 2.30
N ASP A 119 5.82 5.39 2.62
CA ASP A 119 4.74 5.70 1.68
C ASP A 119 5.25 6.45 0.41
N LEU A 120 6.41 7.15 0.49
CA LEU A 120 7.07 7.80 -0.65
C LEU A 120 7.85 6.84 -1.56
N LEU A 121 8.20 5.65 -1.05
CA LEU A 121 8.86 4.59 -1.83
C LEU A 121 7.86 3.77 -2.66
N ASP A 122 6.58 3.86 -2.31
CA ASP A 122 5.53 3.19 -3.07
C ASP A 122 5.30 3.85 -4.44
N HIS A 123 4.56 3.16 -5.31
CA HIS A 123 4.29 3.64 -6.67
C HIS A 123 3.59 5.02 -6.64
N PRO A 124 4.04 6.02 -7.43
CA PRO A 124 3.53 7.40 -7.37
C PRO A 124 2.02 7.53 -7.61
N ASP A 125 1.41 6.59 -8.36
CA ASP A 125 -0.04 6.54 -8.58
C ASP A 125 -0.85 6.42 -7.28
N ILE A 126 -0.25 5.87 -6.22
CA ILE A 126 -0.92 5.67 -4.92
C ILE A 126 -1.27 7.00 -4.27
N TYR A 127 -0.41 8.00 -4.43
CA TYR A 127 -0.55 9.32 -3.84
C TYR A 127 -0.72 10.45 -4.86
N ALA A 128 -0.78 10.17 -6.17
CA ALA A 128 -0.94 11.20 -7.20
C ALA A 128 -2.12 12.16 -6.96
N GLY A 129 -3.22 11.68 -6.37
CA GLY A 129 -4.41 12.50 -6.09
C GLY A 129 -4.37 13.35 -4.81
N TRP A 130 -3.44 13.12 -3.89
CA TRP A 130 -3.43 13.76 -2.55
C TRP A 130 -2.04 14.02 -1.96
N GLY A 131 -0.97 13.59 -2.64
CA GLY A 131 0.41 13.69 -2.18
C GLY A 131 0.88 15.15 -2.11
N ASP A 132 0.46 15.99 -3.04
CA ASP A 132 0.74 17.44 -3.00
C ASP A 132 0.11 18.13 -1.78
N GLU A 133 -1.07 17.68 -1.34
CA GLU A 133 -1.78 18.25 -0.20
C GLU A 133 -1.13 17.85 1.13
N LEU A 134 -0.66 16.60 1.25
CA LEU A 134 -0.25 16.01 2.54
C LEU A 134 1.24 15.68 2.62
N LEU A 135 1.78 14.95 1.64
CA LEU A 135 3.15 14.45 1.68
C LEU A 135 4.16 15.55 1.39
N LYS A 136 3.87 16.45 0.45
CA LYS A 136 4.75 17.56 0.06
C LYS A 136 4.99 18.58 1.16
N PRO A 137 3.98 19.17 1.82
CA PRO A 137 4.25 20.09 2.93
C PRO A 137 4.94 19.37 4.11
N TRP A 138 4.59 18.10 4.37
CA TRP A 138 5.21 17.33 5.44
C TRP A 138 6.69 17.06 5.17
N THR A 139 7.07 16.64 3.96
CA THR A 139 8.47 16.40 3.58
C THR A 139 9.29 17.69 3.62
N LEU A 140 8.79 18.76 2.99
CA LEU A 140 9.49 20.04 2.94
C LEU A 140 9.72 20.64 4.33
N LYS A 141 8.73 20.53 5.24
CA LYS A 141 8.84 21.03 6.61
C LYS A 141 9.89 20.29 7.44
N ASN A 142 10.02 18.97 7.24
CA ASN A 142 10.85 18.13 8.10
C ASN A 142 12.26 17.86 7.55
N TRP A 143 12.53 18.25 6.30
CA TRP A 143 13.79 17.92 5.63
C TRP A 143 15.05 18.41 6.36
N VAL A 144 15.03 19.66 6.85
CA VAL A 144 16.14 20.25 7.62
C VAL A 144 16.44 19.43 8.86
N ARG A 145 15.38 19.09 9.61
CA ARG A 145 15.48 18.29 10.83
C ARG A 145 16.06 16.91 10.56
N TRP A 146 15.67 16.25 9.47
CA TRP A 146 16.21 14.92 9.13
C TRP A 146 17.68 14.95 8.73
N GLU A 147 18.15 16.03 8.13
CA GLU A 147 19.57 16.20 7.80
C GLU A 147 20.44 16.37 9.06
N GLU A 148 19.90 17.01 10.10
CA GLU A 148 20.55 17.21 11.40
C GLU A 148 20.49 15.94 12.27
N GLU A 149 19.29 15.38 12.43
CA GLU A 149 19.04 14.23 13.30
C GLU A 149 19.50 12.90 12.67
N LYS A 150 19.57 12.83 11.34
CA LYS A 150 19.90 11.63 10.55
C LYS A 150 19.18 10.37 11.07
N PRO A 151 17.84 10.34 11.03
CA PRO A 151 17.10 9.21 11.52
C PRO A 151 17.45 7.94 10.72
N VAL A 152 17.35 6.77 11.36
CA VAL A 152 17.83 5.47 10.84
C VAL A 152 17.32 5.15 9.42
N TRP A 153 16.12 5.61 9.06
CA TRP A 153 15.50 5.37 7.75
C TRP A 153 15.91 6.38 6.66
N PHE A 154 16.51 7.52 7.02
CA PHE A 154 16.95 8.57 6.09
C PHE A 154 18.31 8.20 5.47
N THR A 155 18.27 7.16 4.64
CA THR A 155 19.44 6.59 3.96
C THR A 155 19.61 7.18 2.56
N ASP A 156 20.82 7.13 2.00
CA ASP A 156 21.08 7.56 0.62
C ASP A 156 20.13 6.88 -0.39
N HIS A 157 19.87 5.59 -0.20
CA HIS A 157 18.91 4.83 -1.02
C HIS A 157 17.51 5.45 -0.97
N TRP A 158 17.01 5.76 0.23
CA TRP A 158 15.71 6.40 0.37
C TRP A 158 15.68 7.76 -0.34
N ILE A 159 16.71 8.60 -0.14
CA ILE A 159 16.81 9.94 -0.73
C ILE A 159 16.84 9.90 -2.28
N ASP A 160 17.44 8.85 -2.86
CA ASP A 160 17.50 8.63 -4.31
C ASP A 160 16.14 8.21 -4.90
N CYS A 161 15.31 7.54 -4.11
CA CYS A 161 13.94 7.13 -4.48
C CYS A 161 12.92 8.26 -4.36
N VAL A 162 13.15 9.26 -3.51
CA VAL A 162 12.23 10.38 -3.33
C VAL A 162 12.18 11.25 -4.60
N SER A 163 10.99 11.50 -5.11
CA SER A 163 10.81 12.38 -6.27
C SER A 163 11.22 13.81 -5.95
N ASN A 164 11.76 14.51 -6.96
CA ASN A 164 12.21 15.90 -6.83
C ASN A 164 11.11 16.86 -6.35
N GLU A 165 9.84 16.53 -6.55
CA GLU A 165 8.68 17.34 -6.12
C GLU A 165 8.51 17.38 -4.60
N TYR A 166 8.99 16.35 -3.89
CA TYR A 166 8.89 16.20 -2.43
C TYR A 166 10.19 16.57 -1.69
N MET A 167 11.17 17.16 -2.38
CA MET A 167 12.46 17.51 -1.80
C MET A 167 12.80 18.98 -2.03
N PRO A 168 13.33 19.73 -1.04
CA PRO A 168 13.68 21.13 -1.25
C PRO A 168 14.88 21.30 -2.20
N TYR A 169 15.00 22.49 -2.81
CA TYR A 169 15.95 22.73 -3.91
C TYR A 169 17.41 22.52 -3.53
N ASP A 170 17.83 22.98 -2.35
CA ASP A 170 19.23 22.92 -1.92
C ASP A 170 19.72 21.47 -1.83
N TRP A 171 18.87 20.56 -1.36
CA TRP A 171 19.17 19.14 -1.26
C TRP A 171 19.04 18.40 -2.61
N ARG A 172 18.20 18.89 -3.55
CA ARG A 172 18.22 18.38 -4.95
C ARG A 172 19.60 18.51 -5.55
N VAL A 173 20.26 19.65 -5.37
CA VAL A 173 21.60 19.87 -5.91
C VAL A 173 22.64 19.05 -5.14
N LYS A 174 22.52 18.98 -3.81
CA LYS A 174 23.43 18.22 -2.93
C LYS A 174 23.46 16.73 -3.30
N TYR A 175 22.30 16.09 -3.42
CA TYR A 175 22.20 14.64 -3.64
C TYR A 175 22.28 14.23 -5.12
N LYS A 176 22.08 15.15 -6.07
CA LYS A 176 22.29 14.89 -7.51
C LYS A 176 23.71 14.47 -7.87
N LYS A 177 24.70 14.80 -7.03
CA LYS A 177 26.11 14.44 -7.26
C LYS A 177 26.44 13.01 -6.83
N THR A 178 25.57 12.35 -6.07
CA THR A 178 25.95 11.16 -5.30
C THR A 178 25.55 9.83 -5.95
N LYS A 179 24.47 9.77 -6.75
CA LYS A 179 24.10 8.70 -7.71
C LYS A 179 22.77 9.07 -8.39
N GLY A 180 22.43 8.39 -9.50
CA GLY A 180 21.32 8.77 -10.39
C GLY A 180 19.94 8.68 -9.71
N ARG A 181 19.20 9.81 -9.72
CA ARG A 181 17.82 9.89 -9.22
C ARG A 181 16.84 9.23 -10.18
N VAL A 182 15.74 8.69 -9.67
CA VAL A 182 14.63 8.14 -10.47
C VAL A 182 14.11 9.17 -11.49
N ASP A 183 14.10 10.45 -11.11
CA ASP A 183 13.64 11.56 -11.96
C ASP A 183 14.73 12.19 -12.84
N ASP A 184 15.95 11.63 -12.92
CA ASP A 184 17.02 12.22 -13.73
C ASP A 184 16.74 12.04 -15.24
N ASP A 185 16.58 13.16 -15.96
CA ASP A 185 16.26 13.26 -17.39
C ASP A 185 17.24 12.45 -18.29
N LYS A 186 18.47 12.22 -17.80
CA LYS A 186 19.48 11.39 -18.48
C LYS A 186 19.04 9.92 -18.63
N SER A 187 18.25 9.37 -17.71
CA SER A 187 17.73 8.00 -17.79
C SER A 187 16.59 7.86 -18.82
N ARG A 188 15.77 8.90 -18.98
CA ARG A 188 14.71 9.02 -19.98
C ARG A 188 15.28 9.17 -21.39
N ARG A 189 16.31 10.01 -21.58
CA ARG A 189 16.97 10.22 -22.88
C ARG A 189 17.64 8.96 -23.45
N ARG A 190 18.24 8.10 -22.61
CA ARG A 190 18.86 6.85 -23.06
C ARG A 190 17.83 5.88 -23.66
N ARG A 191 16.63 5.77 -23.07
CA ARG A 191 15.55 4.90 -23.60
C ARG A 191 14.93 5.43 -24.89
N GLY A 192 14.84 6.74 -25.07
CA GLY A 192 14.32 7.36 -26.31
C GLY A 192 15.28 7.23 -27.50
N SER A 193 16.59 7.36 -27.27
CA SER A 193 17.60 7.30 -28.34
C SER A 193 17.78 5.90 -28.93
N VAL A 194 17.66 4.85 -28.11
CA VAL A 194 17.77 3.45 -28.59
C VAL A 194 16.64 3.09 -29.54
N ARG A 195 15.38 3.49 -29.25
CA ARG A 195 14.23 3.23 -30.14
C ARG A 195 14.33 3.88 -31.51
N VAL A 196 14.87 5.11 -31.59
CA VAL A 196 14.99 5.83 -32.88
C VAL A 196 16.05 5.20 -33.76
N ARG A 197 17.12 4.66 -33.18
CA ARG A 197 18.19 4.00 -33.94
C ARG A 197 17.79 2.60 -34.43
N GLU A 198 17.00 1.87 -33.65
CA GLU A 198 16.42 0.59 -34.08
C GLU A 198 15.33 0.76 -35.15
N SER A 199 14.57 1.87 -35.15
CA SER A 199 13.53 2.11 -36.18
C SER A 199 14.06 2.64 -37.52
N LEU A 200 15.32 3.09 -37.59
CA LEU A 200 15.95 3.62 -38.81
C LEU A 200 17.03 2.71 -39.41
N GLY A 201 17.36 1.58 -38.77
CA GLY A 201 18.49 0.72 -39.12
C GLY A 201 18.14 -0.61 -39.79
N GLY A 202 16.94 -0.78 -40.33
CA GLY A 202 16.50 -2.04 -40.93
C GLY A 202 15.85 -1.86 -42.30
N ASN A 203 16.65 -1.56 -43.32
CA ASN A 203 16.37 -1.88 -44.73
C ASN A 203 17.53 -1.47 -45.64
N GLU A 204 18.66 -2.16 -45.54
CA GLU A 204 19.63 -2.23 -46.65
C GLU A 204 20.24 -3.63 -46.66
N GLU A 205 19.56 -4.61 -47.27
CA GLU A 205 20.20 -5.72 -47.99
C GLU A 205 19.27 -6.15 -49.14
N LEU A 206 19.60 -5.69 -50.35
CA LEU A 206 19.35 -6.34 -51.64
C LEU A 206 20.72 -6.59 -52.27
#